data_AF-A0A0A1V339-F1
#
_entry.id   AF-A0A0A1V339-F1
#
_cell.length_a   1.000
_cell.length_b   1.000
_cell.length_c   1.000
_cell.angle_alpha   90.00
_cell.angle_beta   90.00
_cell.angle_gamma   90.00
#
_symmetry.space_group_name_H-M   'P 1'
#
loop_
_entity.id
_entity.type
_entity.pdbx_description
1 polymer ?
#
loop_
_entity_poly.entity_id
_entity_poly.type
_entity_poly.pdbx_seq_one_letter_code
_entity_poly.pdbx_strand_id
1 'polypeptide(L)'
;MSPPTTRRSAASSVFSSSQLVPTGQITIIRRFIFRNGPFGAVLFVLAATLANHVRRVLVPWLGQFIWWHAIENMKLARSSPHYFVEESLSFTWSEVLFWVCCTVIGCFVLTGIQNGLVSEEGTSSHQKDTSSTPLLALDGEREVALGIHDMLCMAMSLTLMEGYYTQACFSAAYMYALSRLVVYGGAVERAFLWSCISERWLHAVFQCGLVLYWAYVHFLPTARSIARATGAGKPAMGMVHGIIWGGTAYLVRYSNKYFLFLELSDMLVTLGWMALGLVTVLLLKLETVLGWRDAKERDIQVR
;
A
#
# COMPACT_ATOMS: atom_id res chain seq x y z
N MET A 1 -28.56 30.74 41.83
CA MET A 1 -28.40 30.88 40.38
C MET A 1 -27.11 30.18 39.99
N SER A 2 -27.22 28.96 39.47
CA SER A 2 -26.08 28.13 39.06
C SER A 2 -26.03 28.07 37.54
N PRO A 3 -24.86 28.18 36.89
CA PRO A 3 -24.79 28.14 35.43
C PRO A 3 -25.00 26.72 34.90
N PRO A 4 -25.54 26.55 33.68
CA PRO A 4 -25.83 25.24 33.12
C PRO A 4 -24.55 24.56 32.64
N THR A 5 -24.31 23.35 33.15
CA THR A 5 -23.23 22.46 32.73
C THR A 5 -23.58 21.89 31.34
N THR A 6 -23.11 22.54 30.28
CA THR A 6 -23.17 21.98 28.92
C THR A 6 -22.25 20.76 28.82
N ARG A 7 -22.86 19.58 28.90
CA ARG A 7 -22.25 18.28 28.62
C ARG A 7 -21.90 18.23 27.12
N ARG A 8 -20.64 18.54 26.78
CA ARG A 8 -20.10 18.28 25.43
C ARG A 8 -20.09 16.78 25.21
N SER A 9 -21.02 16.32 24.38
CA SER A 9 -20.99 15.01 23.74
C SER A 9 -19.63 14.83 23.07
N ALA A 10 -18.84 13.87 23.54
CA ALA A 10 -17.69 13.36 22.83
C ALA A 10 -18.23 12.59 21.62
N ALA A 11 -18.40 13.30 20.51
CA ALA A 11 -18.57 12.67 19.22
C ALA A 11 -17.32 11.83 18.98
N SER A 12 -17.51 10.50 19.06
CA SER A 12 -16.53 9.50 18.68
C SER A 12 -16.02 9.83 17.28
N SER A 13 -14.75 10.22 17.21
CA SER A 13 -14.00 10.40 15.97
C SER A 13 -13.73 9.04 15.33
N VAL A 14 -14.79 8.43 14.79
CA VAL A 14 -14.70 7.36 13.81
C VAL A 14 -14.32 8.05 12.50
N PHE A 15 -13.27 7.56 11.82
CA PHE A 15 -12.62 8.16 10.63
C PHE A 15 -11.56 9.23 10.89
N SER A 16 -10.49 8.86 11.60
CA SER A 16 -9.19 9.53 11.46
C SER A 16 -8.42 8.89 10.30
N SER A 17 -8.65 9.41 9.09
CA SER A 17 -8.10 8.91 7.82
C SER A 17 -6.60 9.22 7.61
N SER A 18 -5.87 9.60 8.67
CA SER A 18 -4.45 9.97 8.62
C SER A 18 -3.48 8.84 9.04
N GLN A 19 -3.95 7.60 9.20
CA GLN A 19 -3.11 6.43 9.55
C GLN A 19 -2.70 5.56 8.35
N LEU A 20 -2.81 6.04 7.11
CA LEU A 20 -2.58 5.26 5.89
C LEU A 20 -1.11 5.27 5.40
N VAL A 21 -0.15 5.28 6.32
CA VAL A 21 1.08 4.47 6.21
C VAL A 21 1.23 3.78 7.56
N PRO A 22 1.29 2.44 7.59
CA PRO A 22 1.12 1.68 8.82
C PRO A 22 2.39 1.80 9.65
N THR A 23 2.35 2.64 10.68
CA THR A 23 3.33 2.64 11.80
C THR A 23 3.58 1.23 12.31
N GLY A 24 2.61 0.32 12.20
CA GLY A 24 2.75 -1.11 12.50
C GLY A 24 3.83 -1.83 11.67
N GLN A 25 3.90 -1.64 10.36
CA GLN A 25 4.83 -2.39 9.49
C GLN A 25 6.30 -2.01 9.71
N ILE A 26 6.58 -0.70 9.82
CA ILE A 26 7.92 -0.21 10.18
C ILE A 26 8.28 -0.67 11.59
N THR A 27 7.31 -0.71 12.50
CA THR A 27 7.51 -1.23 13.86
C THR A 27 7.84 -2.72 13.85
N ILE A 28 7.18 -3.54 13.01
CA ILE A 28 7.48 -4.97 12.85
C ILE A 28 8.93 -5.16 12.35
N ILE A 29 9.32 -4.47 11.28
CA ILE A 29 10.69 -4.56 10.75
C ILE A 29 11.70 -4.08 11.79
N ARG A 30 11.42 -2.97 12.49
CA ARG A 30 12.29 -2.43 13.55
C ARG A 30 12.42 -3.41 14.71
N ARG A 31 11.32 -4.04 15.16
CA ARG A 31 11.33 -5.12 16.17
C ARG A 31 12.22 -6.28 15.71
N PHE A 32 12.11 -6.71 14.45
CA PHE A 32 12.96 -7.76 13.89
C PHE A 32 14.43 -7.39 13.84
N ILE A 33 14.76 -6.14 13.47
CA ILE A 33 16.15 -5.64 13.48
C ILE A 33 16.71 -5.71 14.91
N PHE A 34 15.94 -5.32 15.92
CA PHE A 34 16.38 -5.35 17.31
C PHE A 34 16.49 -6.77 17.88
N ARG A 35 15.57 -7.68 17.53
CA ARG A 35 15.53 -9.05 18.07
C ARG A 35 16.52 -10.00 17.38
N ASN A 36 16.55 -9.98 16.05
CA ASN A 36 17.25 -10.98 15.23
C ASN A 36 18.41 -10.38 14.41
N GLY A 37 18.69 -9.08 14.60
CA GLY A 37 19.68 -8.35 13.82
C GLY A 37 19.21 -7.99 12.40
N PRO A 38 20.02 -7.21 11.66
CA PRO A 38 19.66 -6.74 10.33
C PRO A 38 19.52 -7.87 9.31
N PHE A 39 20.32 -8.94 9.44
CA PHE A 39 20.23 -10.09 8.55
C PHE A 39 18.91 -10.85 8.71
N GLY A 40 18.45 -11.04 9.95
CA GLY A 40 17.14 -11.64 10.22
C GLY A 40 15.98 -10.81 9.66
N ALA A 41 16.06 -9.48 9.75
CA ALA A 41 15.07 -8.59 9.13
C ALA A 41 15.06 -8.68 7.60
N VAL A 42 16.24 -8.80 6.96
CA VAL A 42 16.31 -9.03 5.50
C VAL A 42 15.65 -10.36 5.13
N LEU A 43 16.00 -11.45 5.82
CA LEU A 43 15.44 -12.77 5.54
C LEU A 43 13.90 -12.78 5.72
N PHE A 44 13.40 -12.09 6.74
CA PHE A 44 11.97 -11.92 6.99
C PHE A 44 11.27 -11.20 5.83
N VAL A 45 11.83 -10.09 5.34
CA VAL A 45 11.27 -9.34 4.21
C VAL A 45 11.31 -10.17 2.93
N LEU A 46 12.39 -10.93 2.70
CA LEU A 46 12.48 -11.85 1.56
C LEU A 46 11.42 -12.95 1.64
N ALA A 47 11.21 -13.55 2.82
CA ALA A 47 10.19 -14.57 3.04
C ALA A 47 8.78 -14.01 2.79
N ALA A 48 8.46 -12.82 3.31
CA ALA A 48 7.18 -12.16 3.06
C ALA A 48 6.97 -11.83 1.57
N THR A 49 8.04 -11.41 0.88
CA THR A 49 7.99 -11.12 -0.56
C THR A 49 7.76 -12.40 -1.37
N LEU A 50 8.41 -13.50 -0.99
CA LEU A 50 8.22 -14.81 -1.61
C LEU A 50 6.81 -15.36 -1.34
N ALA A 51 6.29 -15.22 -0.12
CA ALA A 51 4.92 -15.60 0.21
C ALA A 51 3.90 -14.81 -0.63
N ASN A 52 4.12 -13.51 -0.81
CA ASN A 52 3.31 -12.68 -1.70
C ASN A 52 3.48 -13.07 -3.18
N HIS A 53 4.65 -13.53 -3.61
CA HIS A 53 4.83 -14.10 -4.95
C HIS A 53 4.00 -15.38 -5.14
N VAL A 54 4.09 -16.32 -4.19
CA VAL A 54 3.30 -17.56 -4.22
C VAL A 54 1.81 -17.24 -4.24
N ARG A 55 1.36 -16.24 -3.46
CA ARG A 55 -0.02 -15.74 -3.52
C ARG A 55 -0.40 -15.29 -4.93
N ARG A 56 0.44 -14.55 -5.66
CA ARG A 56 0.13 -14.13 -7.04
C ARG A 56 -0.07 -15.30 -7.98
N VAL A 57 0.71 -16.36 -7.82
CA VAL A 57 0.62 -17.56 -8.66
C VAL A 57 -0.64 -18.37 -8.33
N LEU A 58 -0.92 -18.58 -7.04
CA LEU A 58 -2.01 -19.47 -6.60
C LEU A 58 -3.36 -18.77 -6.51
N VAL A 59 -3.36 -17.51 -6.06
CA VAL A 59 -4.56 -16.74 -5.71
C VAL A 59 -4.41 -15.30 -6.23
N PRO A 60 -4.26 -15.11 -7.56
CA PRO A 60 -4.00 -13.81 -8.14
C PRO A 60 -5.06 -12.79 -7.76
N TRP A 61 -6.33 -13.20 -7.65
CA TRP A 61 -7.46 -12.34 -7.29
C TRP A 61 -7.40 -11.72 -5.89
N LEU A 62 -6.62 -12.29 -4.96
CA LEU A 62 -6.56 -11.80 -3.59
C LEU A 62 -5.73 -10.49 -3.52
N GLY A 63 -6.41 -9.36 -3.26
CA GLY A 63 -5.77 -8.05 -3.16
C GLY A 63 -5.50 -7.34 -4.49
N GLN A 64 -6.03 -7.86 -5.60
CA GLN A 64 -6.01 -7.16 -6.87
C GLN A 64 -7.14 -6.14 -6.93
N PHE A 65 -6.85 -5.01 -7.57
CA PHE A 65 -7.87 -4.08 -8.03
C PHE A 65 -8.66 -4.71 -9.18
N ILE A 66 -9.86 -4.21 -9.51
CA ILE A 66 -10.68 -4.77 -10.61
C ILE A 66 -9.93 -4.84 -11.96
N TRP A 67 -8.94 -3.96 -12.16
CA TRP A 67 -8.12 -3.88 -13.36
C TRP A 67 -6.69 -4.40 -13.14
N TRP A 68 -6.43 -5.65 -13.52
CA TRP A 68 -5.23 -6.40 -13.13
C TRP A 68 -3.96 -5.93 -13.85
N HIS A 69 -4.09 -5.44 -15.08
CA HIS A 69 -2.96 -5.10 -15.94
C HIS A 69 -2.59 -3.61 -15.88
N ALA A 70 -2.13 -3.15 -14.71
CA ALA A 70 -1.82 -1.74 -14.46
C ALA A 70 -0.91 -1.08 -15.52
N ILE A 71 0.18 -1.76 -15.92
CA ILE A 71 1.12 -1.22 -16.91
C ILE A 71 0.53 -1.25 -18.31
N GLU A 72 -0.20 -2.30 -18.67
CA GLU A 72 -0.85 -2.42 -19.98
C GLU A 72 -1.93 -1.34 -20.14
N ASN A 73 -2.71 -1.09 -19.08
CA ASN A 73 -3.69 0.00 -19.03
C ASN A 73 -3.04 1.37 -19.26
N MET A 74 -1.89 1.64 -18.62
CA MET A 74 -1.16 2.88 -18.85
C MET A 74 -0.60 2.98 -20.28
N LYS A 75 -0.14 1.86 -20.85
CA LYS A 75 0.33 1.81 -22.25
C LYS A 75 -0.83 2.07 -23.20
N LEU A 76 -1.97 1.42 -22.98
CA LEU A 76 -3.17 1.52 -23.80
C LEU A 76 -3.75 2.93 -23.75
N ALA A 77 -3.87 3.52 -22.56
CA ALA A 77 -4.27 4.92 -22.38
C ALA A 77 -3.35 5.90 -23.13
N ARG A 78 -2.06 5.56 -23.24
CA ARG A 78 -1.09 6.37 -23.97
C ARG A 78 -1.17 6.20 -25.48
N SER A 79 -1.23 4.97 -25.99
CA SER A 79 -1.22 4.68 -27.42
C SER A 79 -2.57 4.92 -28.08
N SER A 80 -3.64 4.55 -27.39
CA SER A 80 -5.01 4.49 -27.92
C SER A 80 -6.02 4.90 -26.83
N PRO A 81 -6.08 6.20 -26.44
CA PRO A 81 -6.92 6.65 -25.33
C PRO A 81 -8.42 6.36 -25.54
N HIS A 82 -8.91 6.38 -26.78
CA HIS A 82 -10.27 6.01 -27.17
C HIS A 82 -10.61 4.58 -26.75
N TYR A 83 -9.78 3.65 -27.20
CA TYR A 83 -9.95 2.22 -26.96
C TYR A 83 -9.78 1.89 -25.47
N PHE A 84 -8.85 2.55 -24.78
CA PHE A 84 -8.72 2.39 -23.33
C PHE A 84 -10.00 2.79 -22.58
N VAL A 85 -10.62 3.92 -22.94
CA VAL A 85 -11.87 4.35 -22.28
C VAL A 85 -13.00 3.38 -22.60
N GLU A 86 -13.15 2.96 -23.85
CA GLU A 86 -14.18 1.99 -24.26
C GLU A 86 -14.02 0.65 -23.49
N GLU A 87 -12.80 0.13 -23.41
CA GLU A 87 -12.48 -1.11 -22.69
C GLU A 87 -12.69 -0.97 -21.17
N SER A 88 -12.33 0.18 -20.59
CA SER A 88 -12.60 0.42 -19.16
C SER A 88 -14.11 0.51 -18.84
N LEU A 89 -14.96 0.64 -19.85
CA LEU A 89 -16.42 0.66 -19.73
C LEU A 89 -17.06 -0.68 -20.13
N SER A 90 -16.30 -1.70 -20.51
CA SER A 90 -16.80 -3.02 -20.94
C SER A 90 -16.88 -4.08 -19.84
N PHE A 91 -16.62 -3.72 -18.58
CA PHE A 91 -16.69 -4.65 -17.45
C PHE A 91 -18.11 -5.19 -17.19
N THR A 92 -18.16 -6.37 -16.59
CA THR A 92 -19.43 -6.94 -16.10
C THR A 92 -19.67 -6.60 -14.63
N TRP A 93 -20.92 -6.37 -14.22
CA TRP A 93 -21.24 -6.13 -12.81
C TRP A 93 -20.93 -7.33 -11.90
N SER A 94 -20.88 -8.54 -12.46
CA SER A 94 -20.40 -9.74 -11.76
C SER A 94 -18.92 -9.64 -11.36
N GLU A 95 -18.06 -9.09 -12.21
CA GLU A 95 -16.65 -8.85 -11.87
C GLU A 95 -16.52 -7.84 -10.74
N VAL A 96 -17.33 -6.76 -10.78
CA VAL A 96 -17.39 -5.77 -9.71
C VAL A 96 -17.81 -6.42 -8.39
N LEU A 97 -18.89 -7.21 -8.42
CA LEU A 97 -19.39 -7.89 -7.22
C LEU A 97 -18.35 -8.86 -6.66
N PHE A 98 -17.71 -9.65 -7.52
CA PHE A 98 -16.63 -10.54 -7.13
C PHE A 98 -15.47 -9.79 -6.49
N TRP A 99 -15.01 -8.70 -7.12
CA TRP A 99 -13.96 -7.84 -6.57
C TRP A 99 -14.33 -7.25 -5.19
N VAL A 100 -15.56 -6.77 -5.01
CA VAL A 100 -16.05 -6.27 -3.72
C VAL A 100 -16.01 -7.38 -2.67
N CYS A 101 -16.54 -8.56 -2.99
CA CYS A 101 -16.52 -9.72 -2.08
C CYS A 101 -15.09 -10.10 -1.67
N CYS A 102 -14.17 -10.21 -2.64
CA CYS A 102 -12.76 -10.52 -2.37
C CYS A 102 -12.09 -9.45 -1.50
N THR A 103 -12.37 -8.18 -1.75
CA THR A 103 -11.84 -7.06 -0.96
C THR A 103 -12.34 -7.13 0.49
N VAL A 104 -13.64 -7.36 0.68
CA VAL A 104 -14.26 -7.49 2.00
C VAL A 104 -13.68 -8.67 2.77
N ILE A 105 -13.57 -9.85 2.14
CA ILE A 105 -12.94 -11.03 2.74
C ILE A 105 -11.49 -10.74 3.13
N GLY A 106 -10.72 -10.11 2.25
CA GLY A 106 -9.34 -9.71 2.54
C GLY A 106 -9.23 -8.77 3.75
N CYS A 107 -10.14 -7.80 3.87
CA CYS A 107 -10.22 -6.91 5.02
C CYS A 107 -10.57 -7.67 6.31
N PHE A 108 -11.52 -8.61 6.26
CA PHE A 108 -11.87 -9.44 7.41
C PHE A 108 -10.70 -10.32 7.87
N VAL A 109 -10.00 -10.97 6.93
CA VAL A 109 -8.82 -11.78 7.24
C VAL A 109 -7.73 -10.93 7.89
N LEU A 110 -7.42 -9.77 7.31
CA LEU A 110 -6.42 -8.86 7.86
C LEU A 110 -6.79 -8.40 9.28
N THR A 111 -8.05 -8.00 9.47
CA THR A 111 -8.55 -7.54 10.78
C THR A 111 -8.52 -8.67 11.81
N GLY A 112 -8.89 -9.89 11.42
CA GLY A 112 -8.80 -11.09 12.26
C GLY A 112 -7.36 -11.39 12.68
N ILE A 113 -6.42 -11.32 11.73
CA ILE A 113 -4.99 -11.47 12.02
C ILE A 113 -4.55 -10.39 13.02
N GLN A 114 -4.86 -9.12 12.78
CA GLN A 114 -4.46 -8.02 13.67
C GLN A 114 -5.05 -8.13 15.08
N ASN A 115 -6.32 -8.53 15.21
CA ASN A 115 -7.01 -8.64 16.50
C ASN A 115 -6.56 -9.86 17.32
N GLY A 116 -6.14 -10.96 16.66
CA GLY A 116 -5.65 -12.16 17.36
C GLY A 116 -4.47 -11.87 18.28
N LEU A 117 -3.52 -11.03 17.86
CA LEU A 117 -2.35 -10.64 18.67
C LEU A 117 -2.73 -9.83 19.91
N VAL A 118 -3.63 -8.86 19.76
CA VAL A 118 -4.01 -7.97 20.86
C VAL A 118 -4.67 -8.77 21.98
N SER A 119 -5.40 -9.82 21.63
CA SER A 119 -6.05 -10.71 22.60
C SER A 119 -5.05 -11.57 23.40
N GLU A 120 -3.94 -12.00 22.79
CA GLU A 120 -2.91 -12.81 23.45
C GLU A 120 -1.93 -11.96 24.30
N GLU A 121 -1.59 -10.74 23.86
CA GLU A 121 -0.78 -9.83 24.68
C GLU A 121 -1.53 -9.36 25.94
N GLY A 122 -2.84 -9.11 25.82
CA GLY A 122 -3.69 -8.68 26.95
C GLY A 122 -3.83 -9.74 28.05
N THR A 123 -4.03 -11.01 27.66
CA THR A 123 -4.20 -12.14 28.61
C THR A 123 -2.89 -12.54 29.30
N SER A 124 -1.74 -12.44 28.60
CA SER A 124 -0.43 -12.75 29.17
C SER A 124 0.05 -11.72 30.21
N SER A 125 -0.44 -10.48 30.18
CA SER A 125 -0.04 -9.43 31.13
C SER A 125 -0.66 -9.62 32.53
N HIS A 126 -1.80 -10.32 32.61
CA HIS A 126 -2.53 -10.53 33.87
C HIS A 126 -2.08 -11.77 34.65
N GLN A 127 -1.25 -12.62 34.06
CA GLN A 127 -0.81 -13.90 34.63
C GLN A 127 0.71 -13.91 34.88
N LYS A 128 1.25 -12.82 35.43
CA LYS A 128 2.70 -12.72 35.76
C LYS A 128 3.04 -12.77 37.25
N ASP A 129 2.05 -13.04 38.12
CA ASP A 129 2.25 -12.95 39.58
C ASP A 129 2.33 -14.29 40.34
N THR A 130 2.29 -15.46 39.71
CA THR A 130 2.45 -16.70 40.50
C THR A 130 3.06 -17.85 39.71
N SER A 131 4.13 -18.40 40.31
CA SER A 131 4.76 -19.71 40.09
C SER A 131 5.96 -19.78 39.12
N SER A 132 7.08 -20.19 39.70
CA SER A 132 8.39 -20.43 39.14
C SER A 132 8.61 -21.93 38.88
N THR A 133 8.60 -22.38 37.61
CA THR A 133 9.29 -23.58 37.06
C THR A 133 8.95 -23.79 35.56
N PRO A 134 9.70 -24.64 34.82
CA PRO A 134 10.74 -24.27 33.86
C PRO A 134 10.21 -23.64 32.54
N LEU A 135 10.58 -22.38 32.32
CA LEU A 135 9.98 -21.43 31.36
C LEU A 135 10.57 -21.47 29.93
N LEU A 136 11.36 -22.49 29.57
CA LEU A 136 12.26 -22.44 28.39
C LEU A 136 11.75 -23.19 27.15
N ALA A 137 10.84 -24.17 27.30
CA ALA A 137 10.32 -24.95 26.16
C ALA A 137 9.03 -24.36 25.55
N LEU A 138 8.21 -23.69 26.37
CA LEU A 138 6.99 -22.98 25.94
C LEU A 138 7.27 -21.66 25.21
N ASP A 139 8.49 -21.14 25.33
CA ASP A 139 8.91 -19.89 24.68
C ASP A 139 9.07 -20.07 23.16
N GLY A 140 9.57 -21.24 22.73
CA GLY A 140 9.83 -21.54 21.31
C GLY A 140 8.56 -21.58 20.45
N GLU A 141 7.49 -22.24 20.90
CA GLU A 141 6.23 -22.31 20.13
C GLU A 141 5.56 -20.93 19.99
N ARG A 142 5.60 -20.13 21.07
CA ARG A 142 5.09 -18.76 21.06
C ARG A 142 5.90 -17.86 20.12
N GLU A 143 7.23 -17.96 20.15
CA GLU A 143 8.09 -17.20 19.25
C GLU A 143 7.87 -17.55 17.78
N VAL A 144 7.66 -18.83 17.46
CA VAL A 144 7.31 -19.29 16.11
C VAL A 144 5.93 -18.75 15.69
N ALA A 145 4.93 -18.82 16.57
CA ALA A 145 3.59 -18.30 16.30
C ALA A 145 3.62 -16.78 16.01
N LEU A 146 4.34 -16.01 16.82
CA LEU A 146 4.56 -14.57 16.61
C LEU A 146 5.28 -14.29 15.28
N GLY A 147 6.31 -15.09 14.95
CA GLY A 147 7.04 -14.95 13.69
C GLY A 147 6.15 -15.22 12.46
N ILE A 148 5.32 -16.26 12.51
CA ILE A 148 4.34 -16.58 11.45
C ILE A 148 3.32 -15.45 11.32
N HIS A 149 2.82 -14.94 12.44
CA HIS A 149 1.88 -13.84 12.46
C HIS A 149 2.47 -12.58 11.80
N ASP A 150 3.65 -12.15 12.23
CA ASP A 150 4.33 -10.98 11.66
C ASP A 150 4.54 -11.16 10.15
N MET A 151 4.92 -12.36 9.72
CA MET A 151 5.09 -12.69 8.30
C MET A 151 3.77 -12.56 7.52
N LEU A 152 2.67 -13.07 8.08
CA LEU A 152 1.34 -12.94 7.47
C LEU A 152 0.92 -11.46 7.39
N CYS A 153 1.15 -10.67 8.43
CA CYS A 153 0.88 -9.24 8.42
C CYS A 153 1.70 -8.50 7.34
N MET A 154 2.98 -8.85 7.19
CA MET A 154 3.86 -8.28 6.17
C MET A 154 3.39 -8.67 4.76
N ALA A 155 3.12 -9.97 4.53
CA ALA A 155 2.64 -10.47 3.23
C ALA A 155 1.29 -9.86 2.83
N MET A 156 0.36 -9.71 3.78
CA MET A 156 -0.91 -9.03 3.53
C MET A 156 -0.72 -7.53 3.26
N SER A 157 0.24 -6.88 3.90
CA SER A 157 0.52 -5.47 3.63
C SER A 157 1.15 -5.25 2.25
N LEU A 158 2.03 -6.16 1.81
CA LEU A 158 2.51 -6.19 0.42
C LEU A 158 1.35 -6.36 -0.56
N THR A 159 0.42 -7.27 -0.24
CA THR A 159 -0.78 -7.53 -1.06
C THR A 159 -1.65 -6.27 -1.20
N LEU A 160 -1.92 -5.55 -0.10
CA LEU A 160 -2.69 -4.30 -0.16
C LEU A 160 -1.95 -3.19 -0.91
N MET A 161 -0.64 -3.09 -0.71
CA MET A 161 0.19 -2.11 -1.40
C MET A 161 0.17 -2.32 -2.92
N GLU A 162 0.11 -3.57 -3.39
CA GLU A 162 -0.09 -3.89 -4.80
C GLU A 162 -1.47 -3.46 -5.31
N GLY A 163 -2.52 -3.68 -4.53
CA GLY A 163 -3.86 -3.17 -4.83
C GLY A 163 -3.88 -1.64 -4.96
N TYR A 164 -3.22 -0.93 -4.04
CA TYR A 164 -3.11 0.53 -4.13
C TYR A 164 -2.27 0.99 -5.32
N TYR A 165 -1.19 0.28 -5.64
CA TYR A 165 -0.35 0.59 -6.80
C TYR A 165 -1.12 0.41 -8.12
N THR A 166 -1.85 -0.68 -8.26
CA THR A 166 -2.67 -0.97 -9.46
C THR A 166 -3.80 0.04 -9.61
N GLN A 167 -4.50 0.37 -8.51
CA GLN A 167 -5.52 1.42 -8.49
C GLN A 167 -4.95 2.80 -8.86
N ALA A 168 -3.76 3.15 -8.37
CA ALA A 168 -3.09 4.41 -8.70
C ALA A 168 -2.70 4.48 -10.18
N CYS A 169 -2.15 3.39 -10.72
CA CYS A 169 -1.80 3.28 -12.14
C CYS A 169 -3.04 3.40 -13.03
N PHE A 170 -4.12 2.70 -12.69
CA PHE A 170 -5.39 2.78 -13.42
C PHE A 170 -5.96 4.20 -13.37
N SER A 171 -6.01 4.82 -12.19
CA SER A 171 -6.56 6.17 -12.03
C SER A 171 -5.75 7.19 -12.83
N ALA A 172 -4.42 7.06 -12.82
CA ALA A 172 -3.55 7.89 -13.63
C ALA A 172 -3.74 7.67 -15.14
N ALA A 173 -3.89 6.42 -15.58
CA ALA A 173 -4.18 6.08 -16.97
C ALA A 173 -5.52 6.69 -17.43
N TYR A 174 -6.55 6.57 -16.59
CA TYR A 174 -7.89 7.11 -16.86
C TYR A 174 -7.91 8.63 -16.92
N MET A 175 -7.29 9.31 -15.95
CA MET A 175 -7.15 10.77 -16.01
C MET A 175 -6.36 11.22 -17.25
N TYR A 176 -5.28 10.52 -17.59
CA TYR A 176 -4.50 10.83 -18.78
C TYR A 176 -5.34 10.66 -20.07
N ALA A 177 -6.02 9.53 -20.23
CA ALA A 177 -6.87 9.27 -21.40
C ALA A 177 -7.98 10.32 -21.52
N LEU A 178 -8.71 10.60 -20.43
CA LEU A 178 -9.73 11.65 -20.42
C LEU A 178 -9.16 13.02 -20.77
N SER A 179 -8.00 13.40 -20.20
CA SER A 179 -7.38 14.68 -20.52
C SER A 179 -7.02 14.78 -22.00
N ARG A 180 -6.54 13.69 -22.61
CA ARG A 180 -6.23 13.62 -24.04
C ARG A 180 -7.47 13.79 -24.89
N LEU A 181 -8.56 13.10 -24.56
CA LEU A 181 -9.80 13.13 -25.34
C LEU A 181 -10.56 14.45 -25.20
N VAL A 182 -10.64 14.99 -23.97
CA VAL A 182 -11.44 16.19 -23.67
C VAL A 182 -10.68 17.46 -24.02
N VAL A 183 -9.44 17.60 -23.53
CA VAL A 183 -8.67 18.85 -23.60
C VAL A 183 -7.91 18.96 -24.91
N TYR A 184 -7.21 17.89 -25.30
CA TYR A 184 -6.36 17.89 -26.48
C TYR A 184 -7.06 17.35 -27.73
N GLY A 185 -8.26 16.79 -27.56
CA GLY A 185 -8.92 16.06 -28.63
C GLY A 185 -9.73 16.94 -29.58
N GLY A 186 -9.97 16.40 -30.78
CA GLY A 186 -10.83 17.00 -31.79
C GLY A 186 -12.33 16.89 -31.47
N ALA A 187 -13.18 17.51 -32.31
CA ALA A 187 -14.63 17.40 -32.17
C ALA A 187 -15.13 15.95 -32.29
N VAL A 188 -14.52 15.17 -33.19
CA VAL A 188 -14.84 13.74 -33.41
C VAL A 188 -14.50 12.92 -32.16
N GLU A 189 -13.36 13.19 -31.54
CA GLU A 189 -12.89 12.47 -30.34
C GLU A 189 -13.78 12.73 -29.14
N ARG A 190 -14.24 13.97 -28.97
CA ARG A 190 -15.23 14.33 -27.94
C ARG A 190 -16.59 13.71 -28.22
N ALA A 191 -17.02 13.66 -29.48
CA ALA A 191 -18.28 13.04 -29.87
C ALA A 191 -18.26 11.52 -29.60
N PHE A 192 -17.15 10.85 -29.91
CA PHE A 192 -16.93 9.45 -29.57
C PHE A 192 -17.01 9.22 -28.06
N LEU A 193 -16.28 10.01 -27.27
CA LEU A 193 -16.32 9.92 -25.80
C LEU A 193 -17.75 10.11 -25.28
N TRP A 194 -18.48 11.09 -25.80
CA TRP A 194 -19.87 11.34 -25.43
C TRP A 194 -20.77 10.15 -25.79
N SER A 195 -20.59 9.55 -26.96
CA SER A 195 -21.31 8.34 -27.38
C SER A 195 -21.08 7.21 -26.39
N CYS A 196 -19.82 6.88 -26.09
CA CYS A 196 -19.47 5.81 -25.13
C CYS A 196 -20.05 6.06 -23.74
N ILE A 197 -19.97 7.30 -23.24
CA ILE A 197 -20.54 7.67 -21.94
C ILE A 197 -22.06 7.56 -21.97
N SER A 198 -22.72 8.01 -23.02
CA SER A 198 -24.19 7.98 -23.12
C SER A 198 -24.74 6.56 -23.19
N GLU A 199 -24.06 5.66 -23.91
CA GLU A 199 -24.44 4.26 -24.05
C GLU A 199 -24.23 3.49 -22.73
N ARG A 200 -23.15 3.79 -21.99
CA ARG A 200 -22.76 3.06 -20.78
C ARG A 200 -22.62 3.97 -19.56
N TRP A 201 -23.60 4.85 -19.34
CA TRP A 201 -23.52 5.90 -18.33
C TRP A 201 -23.28 5.38 -16.91
N LEU A 202 -23.88 4.25 -16.52
CA LEU A 202 -23.66 3.64 -15.21
C LEU A 202 -22.19 3.20 -15.01
N HIS A 203 -21.59 2.60 -16.05
CA HIS A 203 -20.18 2.19 -16.02
C HIS A 203 -19.27 3.41 -15.93
N ALA A 204 -19.61 4.49 -16.66
CA ALA A 204 -18.85 5.74 -16.62
C ALA A 204 -18.94 6.42 -15.25
N VAL A 205 -20.12 6.46 -14.64
CA VAL A 205 -20.31 6.99 -13.27
C VAL A 205 -19.51 6.17 -12.27
N PHE A 206 -19.50 4.85 -12.39
CA PHE A 206 -18.70 3.97 -11.52
C PHE A 206 -17.20 4.23 -11.66
N GLN A 207 -16.66 4.30 -12.89
CA GLN A 207 -15.24 4.60 -13.11
C GLN A 207 -14.85 5.99 -12.58
N CYS A 208 -15.70 6.99 -12.84
CA CYS A 208 -15.50 8.33 -12.29
C CYS A 208 -15.49 8.31 -10.76
N GLY A 209 -16.40 7.57 -10.14
CA GLY A 209 -16.45 7.34 -8.70
C GLY A 209 -15.18 6.72 -8.15
N LEU A 210 -14.62 5.70 -8.81
CA LEU A 210 -13.36 5.06 -8.41
C LEU A 210 -12.17 6.02 -8.47
N VAL A 211 -12.08 6.81 -9.54
CA VAL A 211 -10.99 7.80 -9.71
C VAL A 211 -11.12 8.93 -8.70
N LEU A 212 -12.34 9.43 -8.47
CA LEU A 212 -12.60 10.47 -7.46
C LEU A 212 -12.33 9.95 -6.04
N TYR A 213 -12.73 8.71 -5.73
CA TYR A 213 -12.42 8.06 -4.47
C TYR A 213 -10.90 7.97 -4.27
N TRP A 214 -10.17 7.47 -5.26
CA TRP A 214 -8.70 7.42 -5.20
C TRP A 214 -8.07 8.81 -5.02
N ALA A 215 -8.56 9.80 -5.77
CA ALA A 215 -8.06 11.16 -5.70
C ALA A 215 -8.27 11.76 -4.30
N TYR A 216 -9.45 11.54 -3.72
CA TYR A 216 -9.81 12.06 -2.41
C TYR A 216 -9.10 11.34 -1.26
N VAL A 217 -9.06 10.01 -1.28
CA VAL A 217 -8.56 9.20 -0.16
C VAL A 217 -7.04 9.06 -0.19
N HIS A 218 -6.42 8.96 -1.37
CA HIS A 218 -4.99 8.66 -1.49
C HIS A 218 -4.18 9.82 -2.06
N PHE A 219 -4.58 10.36 -3.21
CA PHE A 219 -3.77 11.36 -3.91
C PHE A 219 -3.69 12.69 -3.15
N LEU A 220 -4.84 13.28 -2.78
CA LEU A 220 -4.88 14.59 -2.10
C LEU A 220 -4.17 14.58 -0.74
N PRO A 221 -4.36 13.59 0.15
CA PRO A 221 -3.61 13.54 1.41
C PRO A 221 -2.11 13.38 1.18
N THR A 222 -1.70 12.55 0.22
CA THR A 222 -0.29 12.36 -0.12
C THR A 222 0.33 13.65 -0.66
N ALA A 223 -0.34 14.32 -1.61
CA ALA A 223 0.10 15.60 -2.17
C ALA A 223 0.21 16.68 -1.08
N ARG A 224 -0.76 16.77 -0.17
CA ARG A 224 -0.72 17.69 0.98
C ARG A 224 0.43 17.36 1.93
N SER A 225 0.68 16.08 2.20
CA SER A 225 1.80 15.63 3.05
C SER A 225 3.15 16.02 2.43
N ILE A 226 3.34 15.73 1.15
CA ILE A 226 4.55 16.10 0.40
C ILE A 226 4.72 17.62 0.39
N ALA A 227 3.68 18.39 0.10
CA ALA A 227 3.75 19.85 0.06
C ALA A 227 4.16 20.43 1.43
N ARG A 228 3.58 19.92 2.53
CA ARG A 228 3.96 20.33 3.90
C ARG A 228 5.39 19.92 4.24
N ALA A 229 5.81 18.70 3.88
CA ALA A 229 7.16 18.21 4.15
C ALA A 229 8.22 19.03 3.39
N THR A 230 7.97 19.32 2.11
CA THR A 230 8.83 20.18 1.29
C THR A 230 8.87 21.61 1.84
N GLY A 231 7.72 22.17 2.23
CA GLY A 231 7.66 23.50 2.88
C GLY A 231 8.41 23.56 4.21
N ALA A 232 8.52 22.42 4.92
CA ALA A 232 9.32 22.28 6.14
C ALA A 232 10.80 21.91 5.88
N GLY A 233 11.27 21.98 4.64
CA GLY A 233 12.66 21.65 4.28
C GLY A 233 13.01 20.16 4.31
N LYS A 234 12.01 19.26 4.28
CA LYS A 234 12.17 17.79 4.26
C LYS A 234 11.74 17.21 2.90
N PRO A 235 12.52 17.43 1.82
CA PRO A 235 12.11 17.04 0.47
C PRO A 235 12.16 15.53 0.22
N ALA A 236 12.74 14.74 1.13
CA ALA A 236 12.98 13.31 0.95
C ALA A 236 11.72 12.54 0.54
N MET A 237 10.57 12.82 1.17
CA MET A 237 9.30 12.16 0.83
C MET A 237 8.87 12.47 -0.60
N GLY A 238 8.99 13.73 -1.02
CA GLY A 238 8.69 14.15 -2.39
C GLY A 238 9.62 13.49 -3.42
N MET A 239 10.91 13.36 -3.10
CA MET A 239 11.88 12.67 -3.96
C MET A 239 11.55 11.19 -4.13
N VAL A 240 11.22 10.48 -3.05
CA VAL A 240 10.85 9.05 -3.10
C VAL A 240 9.61 8.86 -3.98
N HIS A 241 8.56 9.65 -3.77
CA HIS A 241 7.38 9.60 -4.63
C HIS A 241 7.73 9.95 -6.08
N GLY A 242 8.53 11.01 -6.31
CA GLY A 242 8.97 11.39 -7.65
C GLY A 242 9.73 10.29 -8.38
N ILE A 243 10.60 9.56 -7.68
CA ILE A 243 11.33 8.40 -8.23
C ILE A 243 10.37 7.27 -8.59
N ILE A 244 9.42 6.95 -7.72
CA ILE A 244 8.44 5.87 -7.96
C ILE A 244 7.57 6.23 -9.18
N TRP A 245 6.94 7.40 -9.17
CA TRP A 245 6.08 7.86 -10.25
C TRP A 245 6.85 8.05 -11.57
N GLY A 246 8.03 8.67 -11.50
CA GLY A 246 8.91 8.87 -12.65
C GLY A 246 9.41 7.55 -13.23
N GLY A 247 9.77 6.60 -12.37
CA GLY A 247 10.15 5.24 -12.74
C GLY A 247 9.01 4.50 -13.45
N THR A 248 7.80 4.51 -12.88
CA THR A 248 6.62 3.92 -13.52
C THR A 248 6.33 4.57 -14.87
N ALA A 249 6.34 5.90 -14.97
CA ALA A 249 6.11 6.61 -16.22
C ALA A 249 7.20 6.31 -17.28
N TYR A 250 8.46 6.21 -16.85
CA TYR A 250 9.58 5.85 -17.71
C TYR A 250 9.42 4.41 -18.27
N LEU A 251 9.07 3.45 -17.41
CA LEU A 251 8.80 2.07 -17.81
C LEU A 251 7.67 1.99 -18.85
N VAL A 252 6.57 2.73 -18.63
CA VAL A 252 5.47 2.81 -19.59
C VAL A 252 5.93 3.45 -20.91
N ARG A 253 6.80 4.47 -20.85
CA ARG A 253 7.30 5.15 -22.06
C ARG A 253 8.19 4.27 -22.93
N TYR A 254 9.00 3.42 -22.32
CA TYR A 254 9.98 2.60 -23.01
C TYR A 254 9.60 1.12 -23.03
N SER A 255 8.33 0.80 -22.79
CA SER A 255 7.83 -0.57 -22.70
C SER A 255 8.19 -1.45 -23.91
N ASN A 256 8.20 -0.88 -25.12
CA ASN A 256 8.53 -1.62 -26.33
C ASN A 256 10.01 -2.05 -26.37
N LYS A 257 10.90 -1.26 -25.76
CA LYS A 257 12.32 -1.62 -25.63
C LYS A 257 12.54 -2.66 -24.53
N TYR A 258 11.67 -2.66 -23.52
CA TYR A 258 11.72 -3.56 -22.37
C TYR A 258 10.68 -4.70 -22.46
N PHE A 259 10.28 -5.10 -23.68
CA PHE A 259 9.24 -6.12 -23.87
C PHE A 259 9.55 -7.41 -23.10
N LEU A 260 10.79 -7.90 -23.22
CA LEU A 260 11.26 -9.12 -22.54
C LEU A 260 11.25 -8.97 -21.00
N PHE A 261 11.53 -7.77 -20.50
CA PHE A 261 11.43 -7.45 -19.07
C PHE A 261 9.95 -7.37 -18.63
N LEU A 262 9.05 -6.88 -19.47
CA LEU A 262 7.62 -6.84 -19.17
C LEU A 262 6.97 -8.22 -19.25
N GLU A 263 7.47 -9.11 -20.10
CA GLU A 263 7.05 -10.52 -20.11
C GLU A 263 7.53 -11.24 -18.84
N LEU A 264 8.68 -10.83 -18.29
CA LEU A 264 9.15 -11.22 -16.96
C LEU A 264 8.59 -10.35 -15.81
N SER A 265 7.55 -9.54 -16.06
CA SER A 265 7.10 -8.48 -15.14
C SER A 265 6.70 -9.02 -13.76
N ASP A 266 6.10 -10.21 -13.68
CA ASP A 266 5.75 -10.81 -12.41
C ASP A 266 6.96 -11.09 -11.52
N MET A 267 8.09 -11.48 -12.12
CA MET A 267 9.37 -11.65 -11.43
C MET A 267 10.07 -10.31 -11.17
N LEU A 268 9.93 -9.32 -12.05
CA LEU A 268 10.50 -8.00 -11.78
C LEU A 268 9.80 -7.28 -10.64
N VAL A 269 8.49 -7.45 -10.50
CA VAL A 269 7.77 -6.82 -9.39
C VAL A 269 8.18 -7.45 -8.07
N THR A 270 8.39 -8.78 -8.00
CA THR A 270 8.95 -9.40 -6.80
C THR A 270 10.37 -8.95 -6.52
N LEU A 271 11.25 -8.89 -7.53
CA LEU A 271 12.60 -8.32 -7.37
C LEU A 271 12.55 -6.86 -6.91
N GLY A 272 11.62 -6.07 -7.42
CA GLY A 272 11.37 -4.69 -7.02
C GLY A 272 10.98 -4.58 -5.54
N TRP A 273 10.07 -5.44 -5.08
CA TRP A 273 9.70 -5.52 -3.66
C TRP A 273 10.86 -5.99 -2.77
N MET A 274 11.65 -6.97 -3.23
CA MET A 274 12.85 -7.40 -2.50
C MET A 274 13.87 -6.27 -2.37
N ALA A 275 14.13 -5.55 -3.46
CA ALA A 275 15.06 -4.41 -3.46
C ALA A 275 14.56 -3.28 -2.56
N LEU A 276 13.29 -2.91 -2.65
CA LEU A 276 12.68 -1.87 -1.81
C LEU A 276 12.69 -2.28 -0.32
N GLY A 277 12.41 -3.55 -0.05
CA GLY A 277 12.51 -4.14 1.28
C GLY A 277 13.93 -4.07 1.86
N LEU A 278 14.93 -4.47 1.07
CA LEU A 278 16.34 -4.40 1.45
C LEU A 278 16.77 -2.96 1.74
N VAL A 279 16.43 -2.02 0.86
CA VAL A 279 16.71 -0.59 1.06
C VAL A 279 16.06 -0.09 2.34
N THR A 280 14.82 -0.50 2.63
CA THR A 280 14.11 -0.13 3.86
C THR A 280 14.86 -0.63 5.11
N VAL A 281 15.29 -1.89 5.12
CA VAL A 281 16.08 -2.43 6.25
C VAL A 281 17.42 -1.70 6.41
N LEU A 282 18.10 -1.38 5.30
CA LEU A 282 19.36 -0.63 5.32
C LEU A 282 19.18 0.79 5.85
N LEU A 283 18.12 1.49 5.43
CA LEU A 283 17.81 2.84 5.90
C LEU A 283 17.47 2.84 7.39
N LEU A 284 16.67 1.88 7.86
CA LEU A 284 16.35 1.74 9.28
C LEU A 284 17.59 1.42 10.12
N LYS A 285 18.47 0.55 9.62
CA LYS A 285 19.76 0.28 10.26
C LYS A 285 20.60 1.55 10.35
N LEU A 286 20.70 2.32 9.26
CA LEU A 286 21.45 3.57 9.25
C LEU A 286 20.90 4.58 10.25
N GLU A 287 19.57 4.73 10.33
CA GLU A 287 18.89 5.58 11.31
C GLU A 287 19.22 5.15 12.75
N THR A 288 19.19 3.84 13.06
CA THR A 288 19.54 3.35 14.40
C THR A 288 21.00 3.62 14.77
N VAL A 289 21.93 3.48 13.82
CA VAL A 289 23.36 3.75 14.05
C VAL A 289 23.63 5.24 14.24
N LEU A 290 23.01 6.10 13.42
CA LEU A 290 23.13 7.55 13.55
C LEU A 290 22.54 8.04 14.88
N GLY A 291 21.36 7.56 15.24
CA GLY A 291 20.73 7.91 16.53
C GLY A 291 21.56 7.50 17.75
N TRP A 292 22.26 6.37 17.67
CA TRP A 292 23.19 5.94 18.73
C TRP A 292 24.42 6.84 18.84
N ARG A 293 24.95 7.31 17.70
CA ARG A 293 26.07 8.25 17.66
C ARG A 293 25.69 9.58 18.30
N ASP A 294 24.53 10.14 17.95
CA ASP A 294 24.04 11.40 18.52
C ASP A 294 23.80 11.30 20.04
N ALA A 295 23.30 10.16 20.52
CA ALA A 295 23.13 9.92 21.95
C ALA A 295 24.48 9.88 22.68
N LYS A 296 25.46 9.19 22.11
CA LYS A 296 26.81 9.10 22.67
C LYS A 296 27.52 10.46 22.71
N GLU A 297 27.37 11.27 21.67
CA GLU A 297 27.97 12.62 21.61
C GLU A 297 27.34 13.56 22.66
N ARG A 298 26.03 13.44 22.93
CA ARG A 298 25.36 14.18 24.03
C ARG A 298 25.87 13.76 25.41
N ASP A 299 26.05 12.47 25.65
CA ASP A 299 26.55 11.97 26.95
C ASP A 299 27.98 12.45 27.27
N ILE A 300 28.80 12.65 26.23
CA ILE A 300 30.16 13.19 26.38
C ILE A 300 30.13 14.69 26.72
N GLN A 301 29.19 15.46 26.17
CA GLN A 301 29.09 16.91 26.44
C GLN A 301 28.54 17.25 27.84
N VAL A 302 27.86 16.32 28.49
CA VAL A 302 27.28 16.50 29.84
C VAL A 302 28.29 16.15 30.95
N ARG A 303 29.41 15.49 30.62
CA ARG A 303 30.50 15.17 31.55
C ARG A 303 31.64 16.16 31.46
#